data_AF-A0A7Y5ZJK7-F1
#
_entry.id   AF-A0A7Y5ZJK7-F1
#
_cell.length_a   1.000
_cell.length_b   1.000
_cell.length_c   1.000
_cell.angle_alpha   90.00
_cell.angle_beta   90.00
_cell.angle_gamma   90.00
#
_symmetry.space_group_name_H-M   'P 1'
#
loop_
_entity.id
_entity.type
_entity.pdbx_description
1 polymer ?
#
loop_
_entity_poly.entity_id
_entity_poly.type
_entity_poly.pdbx_seq_one_letter_code
_entity_poly.pdbx_strand_id
1 'polypeptide(L)'
;MSAADHQTLRILDGHYVLERLTTAAPQTDVLATVHGPDGGARMRRDDSATADTWVALWNGDAAHPPEATGMLAAIVASLAAGGVPVWTAASYDGDIVLVPQDRFADATQLLRGAGHAIS
;
A
#
# COMPACT_ATOMS: atom_id res chain seq x y z
N MET A 1 6.01 23.76 2.48
CA MET A 1 5.31 22.57 1.97
C MET A 1 6.36 21.52 1.74
N SER A 2 6.26 20.39 2.43
CA SER A 2 7.20 19.26 2.31
C SER A 2 6.87 18.43 1.06
N ALA A 3 7.88 17.74 0.50
CA ALA A 3 7.65 16.73 -0.53
C ALA A 3 6.66 15.64 -0.06
N ALA A 4 6.62 15.37 1.25
CA ALA A 4 5.67 14.45 1.86
C ALA A 4 4.20 14.86 1.68
N ASP A 5 3.92 16.17 1.58
CA ASP A 5 2.56 16.71 1.49
C ASP A 5 1.94 16.50 0.10
N HIS A 6 2.75 16.20 -0.92
CA HIS A 6 2.30 16.13 -2.33
C HIS A 6 3.01 14.97 -3.06
N GLN A 7 2.56 13.76 -2.77
CA GLN A 7 3.09 12.53 -3.37
C GLN A 7 2.21 12.06 -4.54
N THR A 8 2.81 11.40 -5.53
CA THR A 8 2.07 10.71 -6.59
C THR A 8 2.01 9.22 -6.24
N LEU A 9 0.81 8.68 -6.20
CA LEU A 9 0.53 7.29 -5.89
C LEU A 9 0.01 6.60 -7.15
N ARG A 10 0.80 5.67 -7.69
CA ARG A 10 0.37 4.81 -8.79
C ARG A 10 -0.52 3.70 -8.28
N ILE A 11 -1.65 3.50 -8.95
CA ILE A 11 -2.48 2.31 -8.76
C ILE A 11 -1.79 1.15 -9.48
N LEU A 12 -1.48 0.07 -8.76
CA LEU A 12 -0.93 -1.14 -9.39
C LEU A 12 -2.06 -2.01 -9.96
N ASP A 13 -1.78 -2.62 -11.11
CA ASP A 13 -2.75 -3.49 -11.80
C ASP A 13 -3.06 -4.75 -11.00
N GLY A 14 -4.35 -5.08 -10.97
CA GLY A 14 -4.87 -6.32 -10.40
C GLY A 14 -5.49 -6.17 -9.02
N HIS A 15 -5.88 -7.30 -8.46
CA HIS A 15 -6.40 -7.40 -7.09
C HIS A 15 -5.41 -8.14 -6.21
N TYR A 16 -5.37 -7.74 -4.94
CA TYR A 16 -4.45 -8.32 -3.97
C TYR A 16 -5.19 -8.94 -2.81
N VAL A 17 -4.62 -9.97 -2.22
CA VAL A 17 -5.11 -10.64 -1.02
C VAL A 17 -4.02 -10.64 0.05
N LEU A 18 -4.47 -10.67 1.29
CA LEU A 18 -3.61 -10.82 2.45
C LEU A 18 -3.69 -12.24 2.98
N GLU A 19 -2.54 -12.89 3.02
CA GLU A 19 -2.45 -14.29 3.44
C GLU A 19 -1.55 -14.44 4.65
N ARG A 20 -1.90 -15.35 5.55
CA ARG A 20 -0.99 -15.76 6.60
C ARG A 20 0.13 -16.59 5.98
N LEU A 21 1.36 -16.26 6.31
CA LEU A 21 2.53 -16.98 5.82
C LEU A 21 2.60 -18.38 6.46
N THR A 22 2.38 -19.42 5.67
CA THR A 22 2.52 -20.82 6.07
C THR A 22 3.77 -21.49 5.52
N THR A 23 4.32 -20.97 4.42
CA THR A 23 5.54 -21.48 3.78
C THR A 23 6.43 -20.32 3.31
N ALA A 24 7.75 -20.47 3.43
CA ALA A 24 8.72 -19.44 3.08
C ALA A 24 9.18 -19.48 1.60
N ALA A 25 8.58 -20.34 0.77
CA ALA A 25 9.00 -20.47 -0.62
C ALA A 25 8.68 -19.19 -1.42
N PRO A 26 9.62 -18.67 -2.24
CA PRO A 26 9.36 -17.54 -3.13
C PRO A 26 8.24 -17.87 -4.12
N GLN A 27 7.37 -16.90 -4.36
CA GLN A 27 6.31 -16.97 -5.37
C GLN A 27 6.38 -15.74 -6.28
N THR A 28 5.97 -15.91 -7.54
CA THR A 28 6.08 -14.87 -8.57
C THR A 28 5.03 -13.77 -8.48
N ASP A 29 3.96 -14.00 -7.72
CA ASP A 29 2.79 -13.13 -7.58
C ASP A 29 2.79 -12.35 -6.25
N VAL A 30 3.93 -12.29 -5.55
CA VAL A 30 4.06 -11.69 -4.22
C VAL A 30 4.69 -10.30 -4.29
N LEU A 31 4.00 -9.30 -3.75
CA LEU A 31 4.53 -7.95 -3.58
C LEU A 31 5.43 -7.85 -2.34
N ALA A 32 5.00 -8.45 -1.23
CA ALA A 32 5.72 -8.39 0.03
C ALA A 32 5.48 -9.65 0.87
N THR A 33 6.52 -10.09 1.55
CA THR A 33 6.43 -11.06 2.65
C THR A 33 7.01 -10.41 3.90
N VAL A 34 6.20 -10.33 4.96
CA VAL A 34 6.60 -9.77 6.24
C VAL A 34 6.70 -10.90 7.25
N HIS A 35 7.86 -11.06 7.87
CA HIS A 35 8.09 -12.03 8.93
C HIS A 35 7.96 -11.34 10.29
N GLY A 36 6.90 -11.66 11.04
CA GLY A 36 6.74 -11.26 12.43
C GLY A 36 7.27 -12.33 13.40
N PRO A 37 7.37 -11.99 14.70
CA PRO A 37 7.84 -12.92 15.73
C PRO A 37 6.94 -14.16 15.88
N ASP A 38 5.64 -14.00 15.67
CA ASP A 38 4.62 -15.06 15.86
C ASP A 38 4.05 -15.61 14.54
N GLY A 39 4.76 -15.37 13.44
CA GLY A 39 4.34 -15.73 12.09
C GLY A 39 4.38 -14.54 11.13
N GLY A 40 4.13 -14.81 9.86
CA GLY A 40 4.23 -13.79 8.80
C GLY A 40 2.92 -13.51 8.08
N ALA A 41 2.97 -12.50 7.23
CA ALA A 41 1.92 -12.16 6.29
C ALA A 41 2.50 -11.98 4.88
N ARG A 42 1.66 -12.20 3.88
CA ARG A 42 2.00 -12.06 2.47
C ARG A 42 0.97 -11.20 1.77
N MET A 43 1.45 -10.25 0.97
CA MET A 43 0.66 -9.48 0.02
C MET A 43 0.83 -10.15 -1.35
N ARG A 44 -0.22 -10.81 -1.84
CA ARG A 44 -0.18 -11.60 -3.08
C ARG A 44 -1.21 -11.08 -4.07
N ARG A 45 -0.85 -11.01 -5.35
CA ARG A 45 -1.78 -10.74 -6.43
C ARG A 45 -2.67 -11.95 -6.65
N ASP A 46 -3.97 -11.75 -6.67
CA ASP A 46 -4.96 -12.75 -7.00
C ASP A 46 -6.15 -12.11 -7.70
N ASP A 47 -6.10 -12.06 -9.03
CA ASP A 47 -7.17 -11.48 -9.85
C ASP A 47 -8.43 -12.37 -9.90
N SER A 48 -8.36 -13.59 -9.35
CA SER A 48 -9.50 -14.51 -9.25
C SER A 48 -10.27 -14.38 -7.93
N ALA A 49 -9.69 -13.69 -6.95
CA ALA A 49 -10.32 -13.48 -5.66
C ALA A 49 -11.57 -12.59 -5.76
N THR A 50 -12.65 -13.01 -5.11
CA THR A 50 -13.96 -12.34 -5.17
C THR A 50 -14.38 -11.67 -3.86
N ALA A 51 -13.61 -11.86 -2.80
CA ALA A 51 -13.84 -11.32 -1.47
C ALA A 51 -12.50 -10.95 -0.80
N ASP A 52 -12.55 -10.05 0.18
CA ASP A 52 -11.39 -9.60 0.96
C ASP A 52 -10.22 -9.12 0.09
N THR A 53 -10.53 -8.50 -1.06
CA THR A 53 -9.56 -8.00 -2.02
C THR A 53 -9.12 -6.57 -1.71
N TRP A 54 -7.92 -6.25 -2.16
CA TRP A 54 -7.23 -5.00 -1.90
C TRP A 54 -6.73 -4.39 -3.21
N VAL A 55 -6.71 -3.05 -3.27
CA VAL A 55 -6.02 -2.28 -4.30
C VAL A 55 -4.66 -1.85 -3.75
N ALA A 56 -3.61 -1.98 -4.55
CA ALA A 56 -2.27 -1.54 -4.17
C ALA A 56 -1.96 -0.15 -4.74
N LEU A 57 -1.45 0.71 -3.87
CA LEU A 57 -0.92 2.04 -4.20
C LEU A 57 0.59 2.05 -3.99
N TRP A 58 1.31 2.70 -4.89
CA TRP A 58 2.78 2.76 -4.94
C TRP A 58 3.26 4.20 -5.02
N ASN A 59 4.13 4.64 -4.10
CA ASN A 59 4.67 6.02 -4.11
C ASN A 59 6.10 6.14 -4.70
N GLY A 60 6.74 5.03 -5.10
CA GLY A 60 8.14 5.05 -5.51
C GLY A 60 8.41 5.37 -6.98
N ASP A 61 7.43 5.88 -7.73
CA ASP A 61 7.67 6.37 -9.10
C ASP A 61 8.45 7.68 -9.13
N ALA A 62 8.36 8.46 -8.05
CA ALA A 62 9.22 9.60 -7.81
C ALA A 62 10.30 9.18 -6.82
N ALA A 63 11.54 9.10 -7.28
CA ALA A 63 12.67 8.72 -6.43
C ALA A 63 12.73 9.63 -5.19
N HIS A 64 12.68 9.02 -4.02
CA HIS A 64 12.97 9.67 -2.75
C HIS A 64 14.03 8.87 -2.00
N PRO A 65 14.94 9.51 -1.25
CA PRO A 65 15.87 8.78 -0.40
C PRO A 65 15.12 7.87 0.59
N PRO A 66 15.64 6.69 0.91
CA PRO A 66 15.05 5.83 1.95
C PRO A 66 14.92 6.52 3.31
N GLU A 67 15.77 7.52 3.58
CA GLU A 67 15.78 8.32 4.81
C GLU A 67 14.80 9.50 4.76
N ALA A 68 14.06 9.68 3.66
CA ALA A 68 13.05 10.73 3.54
C ALA A 68 11.95 10.53 4.59
N THR A 69 11.87 11.46 5.53
CA THR A 69 10.95 11.34 6.66
C THR A 69 9.54 11.81 6.29
N GLY A 70 8.54 11.13 6.86
CA GLY A 70 7.14 11.56 6.78
C GLY A 70 6.40 11.16 5.50
N MET A 71 7.07 10.57 4.50
CA MET A 71 6.45 10.15 3.22
C MET A 71 5.30 9.17 3.45
N LEU A 72 5.57 7.98 3.99
CA LEU A 72 4.52 7.01 4.33
C LEU A 72 3.52 7.56 5.37
N ALA A 73 4.01 8.34 6.34
CA ALA A 73 3.17 8.89 7.40
C ALA A 73 2.09 9.83 6.86
N ALA A 74 2.40 10.67 5.87
CA ALA A 74 1.42 11.57 5.24
C ALA A 74 0.27 10.79 4.56
N ILE A 75 0.60 9.67 3.90
CA ILE A 75 -0.37 8.80 3.24
C ILE A 75 -1.24 8.10 4.30
N VAL A 76 -0.62 7.44 5.27
CA VAL A 76 -1.33 6.64 6.30
C VAL A 76 -2.17 7.53 7.21
N ALA A 77 -1.68 8.71 7.60
CA ALA A 77 -2.44 9.63 8.44
C ALA A 77 -3.73 10.11 7.76
N SER A 78 -3.67 10.40 6.46
CA SER A 78 -4.83 10.83 5.67
C SER A 78 -5.90 9.74 5.57
N LEU A 79 -5.48 8.48 5.36
CA LEU A 79 -6.38 7.33 5.31
C LEU A 79 -6.97 7.00 6.69
N ALA A 80 -6.15 7.06 7.74
CA ALA A 80 -6.58 6.83 9.12
C ALA A 80 -7.60 7.88 9.59
N ALA A 81 -7.41 9.16 9.23
CA ALA A 81 -8.35 10.23 9.54
C ALA A 81 -9.76 9.98 8.95
N GLY A 82 -9.84 9.28 7.81
CA GLY A 82 -11.10 8.85 7.20
C GLY A 82 -11.56 7.43 7.57
N GLY A 83 -10.90 6.77 8.53
CA GLY A 83 -11.26 5.42 8.95
C GLY A 83 -11.09 4.35 7.87
N VAL A 84 -10.14 4.53 6.95
CA VAL A 84 -9.78 3.53 5.95
C VAL A 84 -8.64 2.67 6.51
N PRO A 85 -8.84 1.35 6.71
CA PRO A 85 -7.76 0.47 7.15
C PRO A 85 -6.74 0.31 6.01
N VAL A 86 -5.48 0.12 6.39
CA VAL A 86 -4.37 -0.02 5.43
C VAL A 86 -3.46 -1.17 5.82
N TRP A 87 -2.82 -1.76 4.81
CA TRP A 87 -1.65 -2.62 4.98
C TRP A 87 -0.48 -2.04 4.21
N THR A 88 0.70 -2.01 4.83
CA THR A 88 1.85 -1.32 4.24
C THR A 88 3.08 -2.21 4.21
N ALA A 89 3.89 -2.09 3.17
CA ALA A 89 5.22 -2.67 3.10
C ALA A 89 6.17 -1.68 2.43
N ALA A 90 7.32 -1.44 3.05
CA ALA A 90 8.38 -0.61 2.49
C ALA A 90 9.33 -1.47 1.66
N SER A 91 9.86 -0.87 0.59
CA SER A 91 10.96 -1.39 -0.22
C SER A 91 12.09 -0.36 -0.27
N TYR A 92 13.12 -0.62 -1.09
CA TYR A 92 14.20 0.35 -1.28
C TYR A 92 13.73 1.61 -2.01
N ASP A 93 12.85 1.45 -3.01
CA ASP A 93 12.46 2.53 -3.93
C ASP A 93 11.20 3.29 -3.49
N GLY A 94 10.48 2.76 -2.49
CA GLY A 94 9.22 3.31 -2.04
C GLY A 94 8.39 2.32 -1.24
N ASP A 95 7.18 2.75 -0.90
CA ASP A 95 6.21 2.06 -0.08
C ASP A 95 5.01 1.58 -0.91
N ILE A 96 4.54 0.38 -0.55
CA ILE A 96 3.28 -0.19 -1.02
C ILE A 96 2.24 0.03 0.08
N VAL A 97 1.09 0.57 -0.30
CA VAL A 97 -0.08 0.75 0.57
C VAL A 97 -1.27 0.03 -0.04
N LEU A 98 -1.73 -1.03 0.62
CA LEU A 98 -2.97 -1.72 0.28
C LEU A 98 -4.16 -1.06 0.99
N VAL A 99 -5.23 -0.83 0.23
CA VAL A 99 -6.53 -0.37 0.72
C VAL A 99 -7.63 -1.36 0.31
N PRO A 100 -8.66 -1.60 1.14
CA PRO A 100 -9.74 -2.49 0.77
C PRO A 100 -10.43 -2.04 -0.52
N GLN A 101 -10.73 -3.00 -1.41
CA GLN A 101 -11.35 -2.74 -2.71
C GLN A 101 -12.66 -1.94 -2.58
N ASP A 102 -13.48 -2.26 -1.58
CA ASP A 102 -14.77 -1.62 -1.30
C ASP A 102 -14.64 -0.20 -0.72
N ARG A 103 -13.49 0.13 -0.13
CA ARG A 103 -13.16 1.47 0.40
C ARG A 103 -12.26 2.28 -0.52
N PHE A 104 -11.93 1.77 -1.71
CA PHE A 104 -10.97 2.40 -2.60
C PHE A 104 -11.41 3.81 -3.06
N ALA A 105 -12.69 3.98 -3.38
CA ALA A 105 -13.22 5.29 -3.75
C ALA A 105 -13.01 6.35 -2.64
N ASP A 106 -13.39 6.01 -1.41
CA ASP A 106 -13.18 6.87 -0.23
C ASP A 106 -11.69 7.18 -0.03
N ALA A 107 -10.83 6.15 -0.13
CA ALA A 107 -9.39 6.29 0.03
C ALA A 107 -8.81 7.30 -0.96
N THR A 108 -9.17 7.21 -2.25
CA THR A 108 -8.69 8.15 -3.27
C THR A 108 -9.17 9.58 -3.02
N GLN A 109 -10.40 9.76 -2.51
CA GLN A 109 -10.90 11.09 -2.17
C GLN A 109 -10.13 11.70 -0.99
N LEU A 110 -9.87 10.92 0.06
CA LEU A 110 -9.09 11.36 1.22
C LEU A 110 -7.66 11.75 0.81
N LEU A 111 -7.00 10.91 0.00
CA LEU A 111 -5.64 11.16 -0.47
C LEU A 111 -5.56 12.40 -1.35
N ARG A 112 -6.50 12.58 -2.29
CA ARG A 112 -6.59 13.80 -3.11
C ARG A 112 -6.88 15.04 -2.27
N GLY A 113 -7.77 14.92 -1.28
CA GLY A 113 -8.07 15.99 -0.34
C GLY A 113 -6.88 16.41 0.52
N ALA A 114 -5.95 15.49 0.78
CA ALA A 114 -4.70 15.74 1.47
C ALA A 114 -3.57 16.31 0.57
N GLY A 115 -3.79 16.44 -0.75
CA GLY A 115 -2.82 16.99 -1.70
C GLY A 115 -2.04 15.95 -2.51
N HIS A 116 -2.31 14.65 -2.34
CA HIS A 116 -1.70 13.59 -3.12
C HIS A 116 -2.35 13.46 -4.52
N ALA A 117 -1.53 13.12 -5.51
CA ALA A 117 -2.00 12.71 -6.84
C ALA A 117 -2.18 11.19 -6.90
N ILE A 118 -3.23 10.74 -7.58
CA ILE A 118 -3.48 9.32 -7.86
C ILE A 118 -3.41 9.13 -9.37
N SER A 119 -2.53 8.24 -9.83
CA SER A 119 -2.28 7.95 -11.25
C SER A 119 -2.51 6.50 -11.62
#